data_AF-A0A7V3K9M0-F1
#
_entry.id   AF-A0A7V3K9M0-F1
#
_cell.length_a   1.000
_cell.length_b   1.000
_cell.length_c   1.000
_cell.angle_alpha   90.00
_cell.angle_beta   90.00
_cell.angle_gamma   90.00
#
_symmetry.space_group_name_H-M   'P 1'
#
loop_
_entity.id
_entity.type
_entity.pdbx_description
1 polymer ?
#
loop_
_entity_poly.entity_id
_entity_poly.type
_entity_poly.pdbx_seq_one_letter_code
_entity_poly.pdbx_strand_id
1 'polypeptide(L)'
;MDKFVDENLRVNMLLDYIINQGLKGNHILFDNEQIRKAFSRQGDALAELGAKRIQEVRDALREIFAIPGMDEKREFIAQLPEEIQSILVLLYFQILEKNILSRKPRPH
;
A
#
# COMPACT_ATOMS: atom_id res chain seq x y z
N MET A 1 -18.04 22.60 9.51
CA MET A 1 -17.55 21.50 8.64
C MET A 1 -17.20 20.34 9.54
N ASP A 2 -17.71 19.16 9.21
CA ASP A 2 -17.56 17.94 10.01
C ASP A 2 -16.12 17.40 9.89
N LYS A 3 -15.43 17.18 11.01
CA LYS A 3 -14.03 16.72 11.05
C LYS A 3 -13.86 15.37 10.33
N PHE A 4 -14.88 14.52 10.35
CA PHE A 4 -14.85 13.22 9.69
C PHE A 4 -14.82 13.34 8.15
N VAL A 5 -15.43 14.38 7.59
CA VAL A 5 -15.44 14.61 6.13
C VAL A 5 -14.08 15.10 5.64
N ASP A 6 -13.42 15.95 6.42
CA ASP A 6 -12.08 16.47 6.10
C ASP A 6 -11.02 15.34 6.14
N GLU A 7 -11.09 14.45 7.13
CA GLU A 7 -10.16 13.32 7.26
C GLU A 7 -10.27 12.33 6.10
N ASN A 8 -11.49 11.90 5.74
CA ASN A 8 -11.69 10.99 4.60
C ASN A 8 -11.21 11.60 3.29
N LEU A 9 -11.45 12.91 3.09
CA LEU A 9 -10.99 13.61 1.89
C LEU A 9 -9.46 13.63 1.80
N ARG A 10 -8.77 13.89 2.91
CA ARG A 10 -7.30 13.86 2.98
C ARG A 10 -6.73 12.49 2.66
N VAL A 11 -7.30 11.43 3.24
CA VAL A 11 -6.87 10.05 2.97
C VAL A 11 -7.02 9.71 1.49
N ASN A 12 -8.16 10.07 0.88
CA ASN A 12 -8.39 9.84 -0.55
C ASN A 12 -7.39 10.59 -1.44
N MET A 13 -7.13 11.89 -1.16
CA MET A 13 -6.14 12.66 -1.92
C MET A 13 -4.71 12.08 -1.79
N LEU A 14 -4.34 11.63 -0.59
CA LEU A 14 -3.05 11.00 -0.33
C LEU A 14 -2.93 9.66 -1.08
N LEU A 15 -3.97 8.83 -1.02
CA LEU A 15 -4.05 7.58 -1.78
C LEU A 15 -3.90 7.82 -3.29
N ASP A 16 -4.67 8.77 -3.83
CA ASP A 16 -4.59 9.14 -5.24
C ASP A 16 -3.18 9.59 -5.62
N TYR A 17 -2.54 10.38 -4.77
CA TYR A 17 -1.15 10.79 -4.97
C TYR A 17 -0.19 9.59 -5.01
N ILE A 18 -0.24 8.72 -4.00
CA ILE A 18 0.62 7.53 -3.91
C ILE A 18 0.44 6.61 -5.12
N ILE A 19 -0.81 6.38 -5.54
CA ILE A 19 -1.12 5.54 -6.69
C ILE A 19 -0.64 6.21 -7.98
N ASN A 20 -0.90 7.50 -8.19
CA ASN A 20 -0.45 8.20 -9.40
C ASN A 20 1.08 8.25 -9.51
N GLN A 21 1.81 8.32 -8.39
CA GLN A 21 3.27 8.17 -8.38
C GLN A 21 3.68 6.74 -8.73
N GLY A 22 3.05 5.74 -8.14
CA GLY A 22 3.31 4.33 -8.45
C GLY A 22 3.10 3.97 -9.91
N LEU A 23 2.07 4.52 -10.55
CA LEU A 23 1.80 4.36 -11.99
C LEU A 23 2.89 4.96 -12.88
N LYS A 24 3.67 5.92 -12.37
CA LYS A 24 4.84 6.50 -13.06
C LYS A 24 6.15 5.76 -12.74
N GLY A 25 6.10 4.69 -11.94
CA GLY A 25 7.27 3.96 -11.44
C GLY A 25 7.87 4.53 -10.16
N ASN A 26 7.25 5.54 -9.54
CA ASN A 26 7.73 6.15 -8.29
C ASN A 26 7.04 5.47 -7.09
N HIS A 27 7.67 4.44 -6.52
CA HIS A 27 7.14 3.68 -5.39
C HIS A 27 7.44 4.32 -4.02
N ILE A 28 6.90 5.51 -3.77
CA ILE A 28 7.29 6.39 -2.66
C ILE A 28 7.12 5.83 -1.24
N LEU A 29 6.39 4.74 -1.04
CA LEU A 29 6.21 4.11 0.28
C LEU A 29 7.21 3.00 0.58
N PHE A 30 7.89 2.46 -0.43
CA PHE A 30 8.70 1.27 -0.30
C PHE A 30 10.04 1.44 -1.00
N ASP A 31 11.11 0.95 -0.39
CA ASP A 31 12.40 0.86 -1.08
C ASP A 31 12.49 -0.38 -1.98
N ASN A 32 13.52 -0.42 -2.82
CA ASN A 32 13.75 -1.52 -3.76
C ASN A 32 14.00 -2.85 -3.05
N GLU A 33 14.55 -2.85 -1.84
CA GLU A 33 14.84 -4.06 -1.09
C GLU A 33 13.55 -4.70 -0.56
N GLN A 34 12.66 -3.90 0.01
CA GLN A 34 11.32 -4.30 0.44
C GLN A 34 10.51 -4.88 -0.72
N ILE A 35 10.54 -4.19 -1.87
CA ILE A 35 9.86 -4.66 -3.08
C ILE A 35 10.43 -6.02 -3.51
N ARG A 36 11.75 -6.13 -3.63
CA ARG A 36 12.41 -7.38 -4.04
C ARG A 36 12.07 -8.54 -3.09
N LYS A 37 12.11 -8.31 -1.77
CA LYS A 37 11.79 -9.32 -0.75
C LYS A 37 10.35 -9.80 -0.87
N ALA A 38 9.40 -8.88 -1.02
CA ALA A 38 7.99 -9.20 -1.12
C ALA A 38 7.69 -10.11 -2.32
N PHE A 39 8.23 -9.77 -3.50
CA PHE A 39 8.04 -10.56 -4.71
C PHE A 39 8.83 -11.88 -4.71
N SER A 40 9.93 -11.97 -3.95
CA SER A 40 10.66 -13.24 -3.80
C SER A 40 9.91 -14.27 -2.93
N ARG A 41 8.96 -13.82 -2.10
CA ARG A 41 8.17 -14.65 -1.18
C ARG A 41 6.72 -14.88 -1.64
N GLN A 42 6.42 -14.55 -2.89
CA GLN A 42 5.06 -14.39 -3.42
C GLN A 42 4.25 -15.70 -3.48
N GLY A 43 4.89 -16.87 -3.36
CA GLY A 43 4.23 -18.18 -3.38
C GLY A 43 3.24 -18.41 -2.24
N ASP A 44 3.54 -17.89 -1.04
CA ASP A 44 2.83 -18.34 0.19
C ASP A 44 2.14 -17.19 0.95
N ALA A 45 2.60 -15.95 0.81
CA ALA A 45 2.26 -14.86 1.74
C ALA A 45 0.79 -14.38 1.70
N LEU A 46 0.16 -14.33 0.51
CA LEU A 46 -1.22 -13.86 0.36
C LEU A 46 -2.26 -14.99 0.51
N ALA A 47 -1.91 -16.21 0.10
CA ALA A 47 -2.81 -17.36 0.13
C ALA A 47 -2.99 -17.91 1.57
N GLU A 48 -1.98 -17.75 2.43
CA GLU A 48 -1.99 -18.23 3.82
C GLU A 48 -2.27 -17.12 4.85
N LEU A 49 -2.99 -16.07 4.45
CA LEU A 49 -3.39 -14.98 5.34
C LEU A 49 -4.46 -15.46 6.33
N GLY A 50 -4.01 -15.97 7.49
CA GLY A 50 -4.89 -16.25 8.62
C GLY A 50 -5.54 -14.98 9.17
N ALA A 51 -6.68 -15.13 9.88
CA ALA A 51 -7.47 -14.01 10.41
C ALA A 51 -6.65 -13.02 11.27
N LYS A 52 -5.69 -13.52 12.05
CA LYS A 52 -4.77 -12.69 12.85
C LYS A 52 -3.95 -11.75 11.96
N ARG A 53 -3.36 -12.28 10.89
CA ARG A 53 -2.46 -11.52 10.01
C ARG A 53 -3.24 -10.52 9.15
N ILE A 54 -4.49 -10.82 8.80
CA ILE A 54 -5.41 -9.83 8.21
C ILE A 54 -5.63 -8.66 9.16
N GLN A 55 -5.81 -8.92 10.46
CA GLN A 55 -6.00 -7.86 11.45
C GLN A 55 -4.75 -6.98 11.59
N GLU A 56 -3.57 -7.58 11.69
CA GLU A 56 -2.30 -6.86 11.76
C GLU A 56 -2.08 -5.96 10.53
N VAL A 57 -2.40 -6.44 9.33
CA VAL A 57 -2.33 -5.62 8.09
C VAL A 57 -3.32 -4.47 8.12
N ARG A 58 -4.55 -4.69 8.62
CA ARG A 58 -5.55 -3.62 8.73
C ARG A 58 -5.12 -2.54 9.71
N ASP A 59 -4.55 -2.93 10.83
CA ASP A 59 -4.07 -1.98 11.83
C ASP A 59 -2.86 -1.21 11.30
N ALA A 60 -1.93 -1.88 10.61
CA ALA A 60 -0.83 -1.21 9.92
C ALA A 60 -1.32 -0.19 8.88
N LEU A 61 -2.34 -0.51 8.08
CA LEU A 61 -2.91 0.42 7.11
C LEU A 61 -3.52 1.65 7.79
N ARG A 62 -4.25 1.47 8.90
CA ARG A 62 -4.81 2.58 9.68
C ARG A 62 -3.73 3.53 10.16
N GLU A 63 -2.66 3.00 10.75
CA GLU A 63 -1.55 3.82 11.22
C GLU A 63 -0.83 4.55 10.09
N ILE A 64 -0.57 3.87 8.95
CA ILE A 64 0.03 4.50 7.78
C ILE A 64 -0.78 5.72 7.32
N PHE A 65 -2.11 5.66 7.33
CA PHE A 65 -2.95 6.80 6.91
C PHE A 65 -3.14 7.86 8.00
N ALA A 66 -2.95 7.52 9.28
CA ALA A 66 -2.99 8.47 10.38
C ALA A 66 -1.72 9.34 10.47
N ILE A 67 -0.57 8.81 10.06
CA ILE A 67 0.68 9.56 9.99
C ILE A 67 0.53 10.70 8.94
N PRO A 68 0.99 11.94 9.16
CA PRO A 68 0.88 12.97 8.13
C PRO A 68 2.00 12.91 7.08
N GLY A 69 3.24 12.76 7.51
CA GLY A 69 4.42 12.89 6.64
C GLY A 69 4.80 11.58 5.94
N MET A 70 5.43 11.72 4.76
CA MET A 70 5.79 10.56 3.93
C MET A 70 7.01 9.82 4.46
N ASP A 71 7.98 10.51 5.04
CA ASP A 71 9.19 9.88 5.57
C ASP A 71 8.86 9.06 6.83
N GLU A 72 7.98 9.57 7.69
CA GLU A 72 7.50 8.88 8.88
C GLU A 72 6.67 7.63 8.50
N LYS A 73 5.91 7.67 7.39
CA LYS A 73 5.23 6.45 6.88
C LYS A 73 6.25 5.39 6.48
N ARG A 74 7.31 5.78 5.78
CA ARG A 74 8.35 4.85 5.32
C ARG A 74 9.09 4.25 6.51
N GLU A 75 9.41 5.06 7.51
CA GLU A 75 10.02 4.60 8.75
C GLU A 75 9.11 3.62 9.49
N PHE A 76 7.83 3.95 9.64
CA PHE A 76 6.85 3.04 10.25
C PHE A 76 6.78 1.70 9.50
N ILE A 77 6.66 1.73 8.17
CA ILE A 77 6.62 0.51 7.35
C ILE A 77 7.89 -0.32 7.55
N ALA A 78 9.06 0.31 7.56
CA ALA A 78 10.34 -0.39 7.74
C ALA A 78 10.47 -1.09 9.11
N GLN A 79 9.75 -0.62 10.13
CA GLN A 79 9.73 -1.21 11.47
C GLN A 79 8.71 -2.34 11.63
N LEU A 80 7.78 -2.53 10.68
CA LEU A 80 6.80 -3.62 10.74
C LEU A 80 7.47 -4.99 10.60
N PRO A 81 6.83 -6.08 11.06
CA PRO A 81 7.30 -7.43 10.75
C PRO A 81 7.43 -7.64 9.24
N GLU A 82 8.49 -8.32 8.80
CA GLU A 82 8.82 -8.47 7.37
C GLU A 82 7.68 -9.09 6.55
N GLU A 83 6.90 -9.97 7.16
CA GLU A 83 5.71 -10.56 6.56
C GLU A 83 4.63 -9.51 6.27
N ILE A 84 4.38 -8.60 7.22
CA ILE A 84 3.42 -7.50 7.06
C ILE A 84 3.92 -6.52 6.00
N GLN A 85 5.21 -6.18 6.01
CA GLN A 85 5.81 -5.36 4.95
C GLN A 85 5.57 -5.99 3.57
N SER A 86 5.83 -7.29 3.45
CA SER A 86 5.64 -8.03 2.20
C SER A 86 4.19 -7.99 1.73
N ILE A 87 3.23 -8.21 2.64
CA ILE A 87 1.81 -8.13 2.31
C ILE A 87 1.41 -6.72 1.86
N LEU A 88 1.87 -5.68 2.56
CA LEU A 88 1.58 -4.29 2.19
C LEU A 88 2.11 -3.94 0.80
N VAL A 89 3.34 -4.36 0.48
CA VAL A 89 3.91 -4.22 -0.86
C VAL A 89 3.04 -4.94 -1.90
N LEU A 90 2.71 -6.21 -1.66
CA LEU A 90 1.92 -7.01 -2.60
C LEU A 90 0.53 -6.39 -2.84
N LEU A 91 -0.16 -5.94 -1.79
CA LEU A 91 -1.44 -5.25 -1.89
C LEU A 91 -1.32 -3.95 -2.69
N TYR A 92 -0.27 -3.15 -2.44
CA TYR A 92 0.00 -1.94 -3.19
C TYR A 92 0.16 -2.22 -4.70
N PHE A 93 0.98 -3.21 -5.07
CA PHE A 93 1.17 -3.58 -6.48
C PHE A 93 -0.09 -4.19 -7.12
N GLN A 94 -0.90 -4.93 -6.37
CA GLN A 94 -2.22 -5.40 -6.85
C GLN A 94 -3.17 -4.24 -7.16
N ILE A 95 -3.15 -3.18 -6.34
CA ILE A 95 -3.94 -1.98 -6.61
C ILE A 95 -3.42 -1.26 -7.85
N LEU A 96 -2.10 -1.12 -7.99
CA LEU A 96 -1.50 -0.54 -9.20
C LEU A 96 -1.88 -1.31 -10.46
N GLU A 97 -1.76 -2.64 -10.44
CA GLU A 97 -2.13 -3.51 -11.57
C GLU A 97 -3.58 -3.31 -11.98
N LYS A 98 -4.52 -3.33 -11.01
CA LYS A 98 -5.94 -3.06 -11.26
C LYS A 98 -6.18 -1.69 -11.89
N ASN A 99 -5.44 -0.66 -11.46
CA ASN A 99 -5.52 0.69 -12.02
C ASN A 99 -4.95 0.78 -13.45
N ILE A 100 -3.91 0.00 -13.77
CA ILE A 100 -3.36 -0.07 -15.13
C ILE A 100 -4.36 -0.77 -16.06
N LEU A 101 -4.94 -1.89 -15.60
CA LEU A 101 -5.91 -2.67 -16.37
C LEU A 101 -7.21 -1.89 -16.62
N SER A 102 -7.67 -1.09 -15.65
CA SER A 102 -8.87 -0.26 -15.80
C SER A 102 -8.66 0.93 -16.75
N ARG A 103 -7.41 1.38 -16.94
CA ARG A 103 -7.05 2.49 -17.85
C ARG A 103 -6.74 2.05 -19.28
N LYS A 104 -6.64 0.74 -19.58
CA LYS A 104 -6.45 0.27 -20.97
C LYS A 104 -7.72 0.58 -21.79
N PRO A 105 -7.65 1.34 -22.89
CA PRO A 105 -8.76 1.45 -23.82
C PRO A 105 -9.06 0.06 -24.39
N ARG A 106 -10.34 -0.31 -24.47
CA ARG A 106 -10.73 -1.54 -25.19
C ARG A 106 -10.27 -1.37 -26.65
N PRO A 107 -9.61 -2.37 -27.24
CA PRO A 107 -9.34 -2.33 -28.68
C PRO A 107 -10.70 -2.28 -29.38
N HIS A 108 -10.88 -1.25 -30.22
CA HIS A 108 -11.99 -1.15 -31.16
C HIS A 108 -11.80 -2.14 -32.31
#